data_AF-A0A0F9WCY5-F1
#
_entry.id   AF-A0A0F9WCY5-F1
#
_cell.length_a   1.000
_cell.length_b   1.000
_cell.length_c   1.000
_cell.angle_alpha   90.00
_cell.angle_beta   90.00
_cell.angle_gamma   90.00
#
_symmetry.space_group_name_H-M   'P 1'
#
loop_
_entity.id
_entity.type
_entity.pdbx_description
1 polymer ?
#
loop_
_entity_poly.entity_id
_entity_poly.type
_entity_poly.pdbx_seq_one_letter_code
_entity_poly.pdbx_strand_id
1 'polypeptide(L)'
;MFTKTSSSSYSSTEESYSSEESDNIELSHVNNILIEDLCFLLTRNKFFTDPDQLVFIDKIFIVSNDVVLYYILLLDYSKMRSLIDKKVKKRINKFLKDNKVSINNLVLVFADKLCNLNIKEIVNAYKTLKFTSTNYIFISKCYYPSKEEKEEFLELFSDYKESLEILPVKIEEIFLNKFSKKKNINIGGVPFQMHLINNEDIKKYINILENEEE
;
A
#
# COMPACT_ATOMS: atom_id res chain seq x y z
N MET A 1 -65.70 13.33 16.19
CA MET A 1 -66.62 12.38 15.53
C MET A 1 -66.05 12.04 14.16
N PHE A 2 -66.20 10.80 13.74
CA PHE A 2 -65.40 10.07 12.74
C PHE A 2 -65.54 10.51 11.27
N THR A 3 -64.40 10.40 10.57
CA THR A 3 -64.09 9.90 9.19
C THR A 3 -64.92 10.32 7.97
N LYS A 4 -64.24 10.69 6.87
CA LYS A 4 -63.88 9.73 5.80
C LYS A 4 -62.94 10.31 4.72
N THR A 5 -62.15 9.36 4.20
CA THR A 5 -61.12 9.35 3.17
C THR A 5 -61.56 9.78 1.78
N SER A 6 -60.61 10.29 1.00
CA SER A 6 -60.52 10.05 -0.46
C SER A 6 -59.06 10.14 -0.88
N SER A 7 -58.55 8.99 -1.30
CA SER A 7 -57.23 8.72 -1.87
C SER A 7 -57.11 9.34 -3.27
N SER A 8 -56.11 10.18 -3.50
CA SER A 8 -55.59 10.44 -4.84
C SER A 8 -54.26 9.72 -5.01
N SER A 9 -54.28 8.74 -5.90
CA SER A 9 -53.17 7.92 -6.36
C SER A 9 -52.13 8.78 -7.07
N TYR A 10 -51.04 9.12 -6.37
CA TYR A 10 -49.78 9.42 -7.05
C TYR A 10 -49.16 8.09 -7.48
N SER A 11 -49.27 7.81 -8.78
CA SER A 11 -48.47 6.81 -9.47
C SER A 11 -47.05 7.33 -9.57
N SER A 12 -46.31 7.29 -8.45
CA SER A 12 -44.86 7.32 -8.48
C SER A 12 -44.42 5.99 -9.07
N THR A 13 -43.94 6.05 -10.32
CA THR A 13 -43.11 5.01 -10.91
C THR A 13 -41.98 4.71 -9.94
N GLU A 14 -42.12 3.62 -9.19
CA GLU A 14 -41.00 2.94 -8.57
C GLU A 14 -40.08 2.52 -9.71
N GLU A 15 -39.08 3.37 -9.99
CA GLU A 15 -37.84 2.90 -10.57
C GLU A 15 -37.30 1.88 -9.57
N SER A 16 -37.69 0.63 -9.82
CA SER A 16 -37.10 -0.54 -9.23
C SER A 16 -35.65 -0.49 -9.68
N TYR A 17 -34.78 0.03 -8.82
CA TYR A 17 -33.35 -0.19 -8.94
C TYR A 17 -33.18 -1.70 -8.92
N SER A 18 -33.06 -2.25 -10.12
CA SER A 18 -32.66 -3.61 -10.37
C SER A 18 -31.47 -3.88 -9.48
N SER A 19 -31.68 -4.81 -8.55
CA SER A 19 -30.67 -5.45 -7.72
C SER A 19 -29.34 -5.54 -8.46
N GLU A 20 -28.34 -4.89 -7.87
CA GLU A 20 -26.92 -5.25 -7.87
C GLU A 20 -26.58 -6.46 -8.75
N GLU A 21 -26.35 -6.21 -10.03
CA GLU A 21 -25.26 -6.92 -10.71
C GLU A 21 -23.99 -6.34 -10.08
N SER A 22 -23.56 -6.95 -8.97
CA SER A 22 -22.17 -6.80 -8.55
C SER A 22 -21.35 -7.34 -9.72
N ASP A 23 -20.89 -6.44 -10.60
CA ASP A 23 -19.85 -6.76 -11.57
C ASP A 23 -18.72 -7.36 -10.75
N ASN A 24 -18.62 -8.70 -10.75
CA ASN A 24 -17.54 -9.41 -10.10
C ASN A 24 -16.30 -9.03 -10.91
N ILE A 25 -15.61 -7.97 -10.47
CA ILE A 25 -14.37 -7.51 -11.06
C ILE A 25 -13.42 -8.69 -11.00
N GLU A 26 -13.14 -9.29 -12.16
CA GLU A 26 -12.17 -10.38 -12.24
C GLU A 26 -10.78 -9.79 -11.94
N LEU A 27 -10.18 -10.31 -10.87
CA LEU A 27 -8.85 -9.91 -10.42
C LEU A 27 -7.85 -11.01 -10.79
N SER A 28 -6.74 -10.60 -11.39
CA SER A 28 -5.65 -11.50 -11.75
C SER A 28 -4.33 -11.00 -11.17
N HIS A 29 -3.49 -11.95 -10.76
CA HIS A 29 -2.15 -11.70 -10.26
C HIS A 29 -1.15 -11.96 -11.39
N VAL A 30 -0.47 -10.93 -11.85
CA VAL A 30 0.48 -11.02 -12.98
C VAL A 30 1.86 -10.52 -12.58
N ASN A 31 2.90 -11.10 -13.16
CA ASN A 31 4.29 -10.72 -12.87
C ASN A 31 4.82 -9.64 -13.81
N ASN A 32 4.14 -9.39 -14.94
CA ASN A 32 4.59 -8.44 -15.95
C ASN A 32 3.42 -7.61 -16.45
N ILE A 33 3.73 -6.35 -16.74
CA ILE A 33 2.86 -5.35 -17.36
C ILE A 33 3.71 -4.59 -18.39
N LEU A 34 3.08 -3.74 -19.20
CA LEU A 34 3.81 -2.85 -20.10
C LEU A 34 4.73 -1.91 -19.31
N ILE A 35 5.91 -1.64 -19.87
CA ILE A 35 6.92 -0.82 -19.17
C ILE A 35 6.44 0.61 -19.02
N GLU A 36 5.65 1.10 -19.98
CA GLU A 36 5.05 2.43 -20.00
C GLU A 36 4.09 2.60 -18.80
N ASP A 37 3.27 1.59 -18.52
CA ASP A 37 2.36 1.60 -17.37
C ASP A 37 3.14 1.62 -16.06
N LEU A 38 4.20 0.81 -15.97
CA LEU A 38 5.08 0.79 -14.80
C LEU A 38 5.75 2.15 -14.59
N CYS A 39 6.28 2.76 -15.65
CA CYS A 39 6.88 4.08 -15.60
C CYS A 39 5.88 5.13 -15.15
N PHE A 40 4.64 5.11 -15.66
CA PHE A 40 3.57 5.99 -15.23
C PHE A 40 3.29 5.86 -13.71
N LEU A 41 3.10 4.63 -13.22
CA LEU A 41 2.82 4.35 -11.81
C LEU A 41 3.95 4.84 -10.89
N LEU A 42 5.20 4.61 -11.27
CA LEU A 42 6.36 4.95 -10.46
C LEU A 42 6.71 6.43 -10.49
N THR A 43 6.47 7.11 -11.61
CA THR A 43 6.73 8.55 -11.76
C THR A 43 5.86 9.38 -10.82
N ARG A 44 4.61 8.93 -10.57
CA ARG A 44 3.68 9.54 -9.61
C ARG A 44 4.24 9.69 -8.20
N ASN A 45 5.19 8.82 -7.83
CA ASN A 45 5.74 8.76 -6.48
C ASN A 45 7.02 9.61 -6.30
N LYS A 46 7.58 10.20 -7.37
CA LYS A 46 8.78 11.07 -7.35
C LYS A 46 10.01 10.48 -6.64
N PHE A 47 10.04 9.16 -6.47
CA PHE A 47 11.08 8.45 -5.72
C PHE A 47 12.26 8.06 -6.63
N PHE A 48 11.93 7.63 -7.85
CA PHE A 48 12.86 7.18 -8.87
C PHE A 48 13.09 8.27 -9.91
N THR A 49 14.33 8.38 -10.39
CA THR A 49 14.70 9.31 -11.47
C THR A 49 14.54 8.67 -12.85
N ASP A 50 14.63 7.34 -12.94
CA ASP A 50 14.59 6.59 -14.19
C ASP A 50 13.93 5.21 -13.94
N PRO A 51 12.59 5.12 -14.02
CA PRO A 51 11.87 3.90 -13.63
C PRO A 51 12.02 2.70 -14.58
N ASP A 52 12.37 2.94 -15.84
CA ASP A 52 12.53 1.92 -16.89
C ASP A 52 13.75 1.00 -16.65
N GLN A 53 14.77 1.51 -15.95
CA GLN A 53 16.01 0.81 -15.65
C GLN A 53 15.99 0.08 -14.30
N LEU A 54 14.84 0.02 -13.62
CA LEU A 54 14.75 -0.63 -12.32
C LEU A 54 15.01 -2.13 -12.40
N VAL A 55 15.77 -2.63 -11.43
CA VAL A 55 16.11 -4.05 -11.32
C VAL A 55 15.28 -4.68 -10.20
N PHE A 56 14.35 -5.53 -10.61
CA PHE A 56 13.45 -6.26 -9.72
C PHE A 56 14.09 -7.57 -9.27
N ILE A 57 14.04 -7.84 -7.96
CA ILE A 57 14.23 -9.18 -7.40
C ILE A 57 12.98 -10.02 -7.68
N ASP A 58 11.82 -9.42 -7.44
CA ASP A 58 10.51 -10.00 -7.70
C ASP A 58 9.47 -8.88 -7.81
N LYS A 59 8.31 -9.18 -8.38
CA LYS A 59 7.22 -8.22 -8.54
C LYS A 59 5.90 -8.92 -8.78
N ILE A 60 4.83 -8.32 -8.29
CA ILE A 60 3.47 -8.79 -8.52
C ILE A 60 2.56 -7.58 -8.75
N PHE A 61 1.62 -7.74 -9.67
CA PHE A 61 0.60 -6.76 -10.00
C PHE A 61 -0.76 -7.44 -9.88
N ILE A 62 -1.72 -6.74 -9.29
CA ILE A 62 -3.13 -7.14 -9.31
C ILE A 62 -3.78 -6.29 -10.40
N VAL A 63 -4.37 -6.96 -11.39
CA VAL A 63 -4.98 -6.32 -12.57
C VAL A 63 -6.44 -6.71 -12.72
N SER A 64 -7.21 -5.84 -13.36
CA SER A 64 -8.53 -6.17 -13.91
C SER A 64 -8.65 -5.63 -15.32
N ASN A 65 -9.00 -6.48 -16.29
CA ASN A 65 -9.11 -6.12 -17.71
C ASN A 65 -7.91 -5.27 -18.20
N ASP A 66 -6.69 -5.74 -17.89
CA ASP A 66 -5.39 -5.09 -18.19
C ASP A 66 -5.07 -3.79 -17.43
N VAL A 67 -5.96 -3.31 -16.55
CA VAL A 67 -5.70 -2.16 -15.69
C VAL A 67 -5.02 -2.60 -14.41
N VAL A 68 -3.85 -2.04 -14.10
CA VAL A 68 -3.18 -2.27 -12.80
C VAL A 68 -3.95 -1.59 -11.69
N LEU A 69 -4.33 -2.35 -10.67
CA LEU A 69 -5.07 -1.88 -9.50
C LEU A 69 -4.19 -1.80 -8.26
N TYR A 70 -3.20 -2.68 -8.17
CA TYR A 70 -2.24 -2.73 -7.06
C TYR A 70 -0.94 -3.36 -7.54
N TYR A 71 0.15 -3.02 -6.88
CA TYR A 71 1.43 -3.63 -7.18
C TYR A 71 2.34 -3.68 -5.95
N ILE A 72 3.21 -4.68 -5.94
CA ILE A 72 4.32 -4.78 -4.99
C ILE A 72 5.59 -5.08 -5.79
N LEU A 73 6.62 -4.28 -5.54
CA LEU A 73 7.92 -4.39 -6.20
C LEU A 73 8.98 -4.68 -5.15
N LEU A 74 9.72 -5.77 -5.32
CA LEU A 74 10.92 -6.08 -4.57
C LEU A 74 12.13 -5.65 -5.40
N LEU A 75 12.82 -4.61 -4.94
CA LEU A 75 13.87 -3.96 -5.72
C LEU A 75 15.24 -4.11 -5.07
N ASP A 76 16.25 -4.53 -5.84
CA ASP A 76 17.62 -4.68 -5.35
C ASP A 76 18.28 -3.30 -5.16
N TYR A 77 18.35 -2.82 -3.92
CA TYR A 77 18.85 -1.48 -3.63
C TYR A 77 20.28 -1.27 -4.13
N SER A 78 21.12 -2.32 -4.10
CA SER A 78 22.52 -2.20 -4.52
C SER A 78 22.64 -1.88 -6.02
N LYS A 79 21.74 -2.43 -6.84
CA LYS A 79 21.71 -2.27 -8.30
C LYS A 79 21.04 -0.98 -8.75
N MET A 80 19.97 -0.56 -8.07
CA MET A 80 19.19 0.63 -8.48
C MET A 80 19.58 1.93 -7.78
N ARG A 81 20.57 1.93 -6.88
CA ARG A 81 20.96 3.13 -6.10
C ARG A 81 21.26 4.36 -6.96
N SER A 82 21.72 4.19 -8.20
CA SER A 82 21.97 5.28 -9.15
C SER A 82 20.69 5.94 -9.63
N LEU A 83 19.59 5.19 -9.66
CA LEU A 83 18.27 5.56 -10.21
C LEU A 83 17.33 6.15 -9.14
N ILE A 84 17.80 6.28 -7.90
CA ILE A 84 17.05 6.88 -6.78
C ILE A 84 17.53 8.32 -6.58
N ASP A 85 16.57 9.21 -6.33
CA ASP A 85 16.84 10.63 -6.04
C ASP A 85 17.95 10.79 -4.98
N LYS A 86 18.84 11.76 -5.21
CA LYS A 86 20.04 11.96 -4.39
C LYS A 86 19.71 12.24 -2.92
N LYS A 87 18.61 12.95 -2.63
CA LYS A 87 18.19 13.23 -1.24
C LYS A 87 17.60 11.98 -0.60
N VAL A 88 16.79 11.22 -1.34
CA VAL A 88 16.20 9.96 -0.89
C VAL A 88 17.30 8.95 -0.53
N LYS A 89 18.23 8.70 -1.46
CA LYS A 89 19.39 7.84 -1.25
C LYS A 89 20.20 8.19 0.00
N LYS A 90 20.46 9.49 0.23
CA LYS A 90 21.16 9.95 1.44
C LYS A 90 20.40 9.58 2.71
N ARG A 91 19.06 9.67 2.71
CA ARG A 91 18.23 9.31 3.87
C ARG A 91 18.20 7.81 4.13
N ILE A 92 18.08 6.99 3.08
CA ILE A 92 18.17 5.52 3.18
C ILE A 92 19.53 5.12 3.76
N ASN A 93 20.63 5.61 3.18
CA ASN A 93 21.97 5.28 3.67
C ASN A 93 22.21 5.71 5.13
N LYS A 94 21.71 6.89 5.52
CA LYS A 94 21.75 7.32 6.92
C LYS A 94 20.96 6.35 7.80
N PHE A 95 19.76 5.97 7.40
CA PHE A 95 18.91 5.04 8.15
C PHE A 95 19.55 3.66 8.33
N LEU A 96 20.19 3.12 7.28
CA LEU A 96 20.93 1.85 7.36
C LEU A 96 22.11 1.95 8.31
N LYS A 97 22.88 3.06 8.23
CA LYS A 97 24.01 3.32 9.14
C LYS A 97 23.57 3.41 10.60
N ASP A 98 22.50 4.17 10.88
CA ASP A 98 21.91 4.32 12.22
C ASP A 98 21.50 2.94 12.81
N ASN A 99 21.14 1.99 11.94
CA ASN A 99 20.69 0.65 12.32
C ASN A 99 21.73 -0.47 12.14
N LYS A 100 22.97 -0.14 11.75
CA LYS A 100 24.06 -1.10 11.51
C LYS A 100 23.71 -2.19 10.47
N VAL A 101 22.92 -1.84 9.46
CA VAL A 101 22.56 -2.75 8.36
C VAL A 101 23.43 -2.49 7.13
N SER A 102 23.93 -3.55 6.51
CA SER A 102 24.70 -3.46 5.27
C SER A 102 23.80 -3.12 4.09
N ILE A 103 24.34 -2.37 3.13
CA ILE A 103 23.68 -2.10 1.85
C ILE A 103 23.63 -3.36 0.98
N ASN A 104 24.59 -4.27 1.17
CA ASN A 104 24.63 -5.53 0.45
C ASN A 104 23.51 -6.43 0.99
N ASN A 105 22.69 -6.98 0.09
CA ASN A 105 21.48 -7.75 0.42
C ASN A 105 20.43 -6.90 1.15
N LEU A 106 20.16 -5.69 0.62
CA LEU A 106 19.00 -4.90 0.98
C LEU A 106 18.01 -4.86 -0.18
N VAL A 107 16.76 -5.17 0.12
CA VAL A 107 15.65 -5.05 -0.83
C VAL A 107 14.76 -3.89 -0.39
N LEU A 108 14.41 -3.00 -1.32
CA LEU A 108 13.32 -2.05 -1.08
C LEU A 108 12.00 -2.71 -1.48
N VAL A 109 11.01 -2.63 -0.61
CA VAL A 109 9.64 -3.03 -0.90
C VAL A 109 8.85 -1.78 -1.20
N PHE A 110 8.33 -1.69 -2.42
CA PHE A 110 7.51 -0.58 -2.86
C PHE A 110 6.14 -1.12 -3.26
N ALA A 111 5.11 -0.78 -2.48
CA ALA A 111 3.73 -1.17 -2.73
C ALA A 111 2.85 0.07 -2.86
N ASP A 112 1.92 0.08 -3.80
CA ASP A 112 0.94 1.16 -3.96
C ASP A 112 -0.38 0.60 -4.48
N LYS A 113 -1.47 1.31 -4.18
CA LYS A 113 -2.83 0.95 -4.61
C LYS A 113 -3.44 2.06 -5.45
N LEU A 114 -4.18 1.68 -6.49
CA LEU A 114 -5.00 2.57 -7.33
C LEU A 114 -6.48 2.48 -6.98
N CYS A 115 -6.91 1.38 -6.35
CA CYS A 115 -8.24 1.23 -5.80
C CYS A 115 -8.16 0.62 -4.39
N ASN A 116 -9.29 0.60 -3.69
CA ASN A 116 -9.42 -0.21 -2.48
C ASN A 116 -9.55 -1.67 -2.88
N LEU A 117 -8.71 -2.52 -2.31
CA LEU A 117 -8.75 -3.97 -2.48
C LEU A 117 -9.05 -4.61 -1.13
N ASN A 118 -9.68 -5.78 -1.18
CA ASN A 118 -9.83 -6.63 0.00
C ASN A 118 -8.42 -7.05 0.50
N ILE A 119 -8.25 -7.12 1.83
CA ILE A 119 -7.01 -7.56 2.47
C ILE A 119 -6.56 -8.93 1.98
N LYS A 120 -7.51 -9.83 1.66
CA LYS A 120 -7.25 -11.14 1.06
C LYS A 120 -6.39 -11.08 -0.19
N GLU A 121 -6.71 -10.16 -1.11
CA GLU A 121 -5.98 -10.00 -2.36
C GLU A 121 -4.56 -9.47 -2.12
N ILE A 122 -4.42 -8.57 -1.15
CA ILE A 122 -3.13 -8.03 -0.73
C ILE A 122 -2.26 -9.14 -0.11
N VAL A 123 -2.83 -9.95 0.78
CA VAL A 123 -2.18 -11.11 1.40
C VAL A 123 -1.73 -12.11 0.33
N ASN A 124 -2.61 -12.47 -0.61
CA ASN A 124 -2.29 -13.38 -1.69
C ASN A 124 -1.12 -12.84 -2.53
N ALA A 125 -1.12 -11.54 -2.85
CA ALA A 125 -0.01 -10.91 -3.56
C ALA A 125 1.31 -11.03 -2.77
N TYR A 126 1.31 -10.73 -1.47
CA TYR A 126 2.50 -10.92 -0.63
C TYR A 126 2.99 -12.37 -0.60
N LYS A 127 2.08 -13.36 -0.54
CA LYS A 127 2.43 -14.80 -0.54
C LYS A 127 3.08 -15.27 -1.85
N THR A 128 2.80 -14.62 -2.97
CA THR A 128 3.42 -14.97 -4.27
C THR A 128 4.88 -14.53 -4.39
N LEU A 129 5.30 -13.53 -3.63
CA LEU A 129 6.62 -12.92 -3.73
C LEU A 129 7.71 -13.71 -3.01
N LYS A 130 8.91 -13.72 -3.59
CA LYS A 130 10.09 -14.37 -3.02
C LYS A 130 10.91 -13.42 -2.15
N PHE A 131 10.63 -13.44 -0.85
CA PHE A 131 11.44 -12.76 0.15
C PHE A 131 12.75 -13.53 0.46
N THR A 132 13.80 -13.29 -0.34
CA THR A 132 15.11 -13.97 -0.23
C THR A 132 16.19 -13.20 0.52
N SER A 133 16.01 -11.89 0.71
CA SER A 133 16.92 -11.02 1.45
C SER A 133 16.81 -11.18 2.96
N THR A 134 17.87 -10.81 3.69
CA THR A 134 17.87 -10.74 5.16
C THR A 134 17.13 -9.50 5.65
N ASN A 135 17.32 -8.36 4.98
CA ASN A 135 16.76 -7.07 5.38
C ASN A 135 15.98 -6.43 4.25
N TYR A 136 14.91 -5.76 4.63
CA TYR A 136 14.01 -5.04 3.73
C TYR A 136 13.73 -3.65 4.28
N ILE A 137 13.54 -2.69 3.38
CA ILE A 137 12.91 -1.43 3.73
C ILE A 137 11.60 -1.32 2.96
N PHE A 138 10.48 -1.35 3.67
CA PHE A 138 9.20 -0.92 3.11
C PHE A 138 9.19 0.60 3.03
N ILE A 139 8.85 1.12 1.85
CA ILE A 139 8.67 2.55 1.60
C ILE A 139 7.17 2.83 1.55
N SER A 140 6.61 3.15 2.71
CA SER A 140 5.18 3.41 2.88
C SER A 140 4.89 4.87 2.58
N LYS A 141 3.98 5.12 1.61
CA LYS A 141 3.46 6.45 1.35
C LYS A 141 2.47 6.83 2.45
N CYS A 142 2.61 8.03 2.99
CA CYS A 142 1.79 8.52 4.08
C CYS A 142 1.08 9.81 3.70
N TYR A 143 0.21 10.27 4.58
CA TYR A 143 -0.40 11.59 4.56
C TYR A 143 -0.45 12.18 5.97
N TYR A 144 -0.71 13.48 6.06
CA TYR A 144 -0.93 14.18 7.33
C TYR A 144 -2.45 14.16 7.60
N PRO A 145 -2.95 13.34 8.52
CA PRO A 145 -4.39 13.24 8.76
C PRO A 145 -4.93 14.50 9.45
N SER A 146 -6.15 14.86 9.09
CA SER A 146 -6.99 15.84 9.78
C SER A 146 -7.33 15.38 11.20
N LYS A 147 -8.00 16.24 11.98
CA LYS A 147 -8.42 15.87 13.34
C LYS A 147 -9.46 14.76 13.33
N GLU A 148 -10.43 14.84 12.43
CA GLU A 148 -11.53 13.87 12.27
C GLU A 148 -10.98 12.49 11.87
N GLU A 149 -10.08 12.43 10.87
CA GLU A 149 -9.45 11.16 10.46
C GLU A 149 -8.64 10.50 11.58
N LYS A 150 -8.08 11.28 12.52
CA LYS A 150 -7.38 10.72 13.70
C LYS A 150 -8.36 10.11 14.69
N GLU A 151 -9.52 10.74 14.87
CA GLU A 151 -10.57 10.24 15.76
C GLU A 151 -11.13 8.92 15.19
N GLU A 152 -11.53 8.90 13.91
CA GLU A 152 -11.98 7.69 13.21
C GLU A 152 -10.93 6.56 13.26
N PHE A 153 -9.66 6.90 13.05
CA PHE A 153 -8.58 5.92 13.13
C PHE A 153 -8.46 5.30 14.53
N LEU A 154 -8.58 6.09 15.59
CA LEU A 154 -8.51 5.59 16.97
C LEU A 154 -9.75 4.78 17.37
N GLU A 155 -10.89 5.02 16.74
CA GLU A 155 -12.06 4.15 16.91
C GLU A 155 -11.81 2.76 16.30
N LEU A 156 -11.18 2.70 15.12
CA LEU A 156 -10.82 1.44 14.45
C LEU A 156 -9.64 0.72 15.12
N PHE A 157 -8.68 1.48 15.65
CA PHE A 157 -7.45 0.97 16.25
C PHE A 157 -7.28 1.50 17.68
N SER A 158 -8.23 1.16 18.57
CA SER A 158 -8.28 1.67 19.95
C SER A 158 -7.02 1.43 20.77
N ASP A 159 -6.29 0.36 20.46
CA ASP A 159 -5.05 -0.01 21.15
C ASP A 159 -3.80 0.64 20.54
N TYR A 160 -3.95 1.50 19.52
CA TYR A 160 -2.83 2.15 18.86
C TYR A 160 -2.21 3.24 19.74
N LYS A 161 -0.91 3.10 20.04
CA LYS A 161 -0.19 3.98 20.98
C LYS A 161 0.80 4.93 20.33
N GLU A 162 0.98 4.86 19.02
CA GLU A 162 2.01 5.65 18.35
C GLU A 162 1.50 7.02 17.91
N SER A 163 2.43 7.90 17.52
CA SER A 163 2.10 9.21 16.97
C SER A 163 1.25 9.08 15.71
N LEU A 164 0.16 9.85 15.65
CA LEU A 164 -0.69 10.04 14.47
C LEU A 164 -0.28 11.29 13.65
N GLU A 165 0.99 11.71 13.74
CA GLU A 165 1.49 12.84 12.93
C GLU A 165 1.35 12.54 11.43
N ILE A 166 1.62 11.30 11.04
CA ILE A 166 1.38 10.77 9.70
C ILE A 166 0.70 9.41 9.79
N LEU A 167 -0.15 9.11 8.81
CA LEU A 167 -0.75 7.79 8.65
C LEU A 167 -0.43 7.23 7.26
N PRO A 168 -0.26 5.90 7.12
CA PRO A 168 -0.05 5.30 5.82
C PRO A 168 -1.31 5.45 4.96
N VAL A 169 -1.13 5.70 3.66
CA VAL A 169 -2.23 5.70 2.68
C VAL A 169 -2.86 4.30 2.57
N LYS A 170 -2.06 3.28 2.83
CA LYS A 170 -2.44 1.88 2.88
C LYS A 170 -2.59 1.49 4.34
N ILE A 171 -3.82 1.43 4.84
CA ILE A 171 -4.11 1.27 6.27
C ILE A 171 -3.46 0.01 6.85
N GLU A 172 -3.38 -1.06 6.06
CA GLU A 172 -2.76 -2.32 6.44
C GLU A 172 -1.25 -2.20 6.73
N GLU A 173 -0.57 -1.17 6.22
CA GLU A 173 0.84 -0.91 6.53
C GLU A 173 1.04 -0.41 7.96
N ILE A 174 -0.03 -0.05 8.67
CA ILE A 174 0.05 0.30 10.09
C ILE A 174 0.63 -0.83 10.93
N PHE A 175 0.37 -2.09 10.54
CA PHE A 175 0.87 -3.25 11.25
C PHE A 175 2.38 -3.44 11.09
N LEU A 176 3.02 -2.81 10.09
CA LEU A 176 4.49 -2.78 9.98
C LEU A 176 5.14 -2.11 11.20
N ASN A 177 4.44 -1.17 11.88
CA ASN A 177 4.96 -0.50 13.06
C ASN A 177 5.23 -1.46 14.23
N LYS A 178 4.52 -2.60 14.30
CA LYS A 178 4.70 -3.60 15.36
C LYS A 178 6.05 -4.33 15.27
N PHE A 179 6.67 -4.37 14.09
CA PHE A 179 7.85 -5.22 13.84
C PHE A 179 9.05 -4.49 13.24
N SER A 180 8.94 -3.18 13.00
CA SER A 180 9.96 -2.44 12.28
C SER A 180 10.60 -1.34 13.10
N LYS A 181 11.86 -1.06 12.76
CA LYS A 181 12.43 0.25 13.08
C LYS A 181 11.97 1.20 11.99
N LYS A 182 11.54 2.40 12.37
CA LYS A 182 10.91 3.34 11.43
C LYS A 182 11.63 4.68 11.33
N LYS A 183 11.50 5.34 10.16
CA LYS A 183 11.99 6.69 9.93
C LYS A 183 11.13 7.43 8.93
N ASN A 184 10.63 8.60 9.35
CA ASN A 184 9.85 9.47 8.48
C ASN A 184 10.79 10.24 7.55
N ILE A 185 10.41 10.37 6.28
CA ILE A 185 11.11 11.14 5.27
C ILE A 185 10.09 11.93 4.44
N ASN A 186 10.51 13.08 3.90
CA ASN A 186 9.69 13.85 2.96
C ASN A 186 10.38 13.90 1.59
N ILE A 187 9.63 13.55 0.55
CA ILE A 187 10.08 13.49 -0.84
C ILE A 187 9.12 14.34 -1.67
N GLY A 188 9.62 15.47 -2.20
CA GLY A 188 8.81 16.33 -3.06
C GLY A 188 7.51 16.85 -2.42
N GLY A 189 7.50 17.06 -1.09
CA GLY A 189 6.34 17.49 -0.31
C GLY A 189 5.51 16.34 0.27
N VAL A 190 5.67 15.11 -0.23
CA VAL A 190 4.91 13.95 0.20
C VAL A 190 5.62 13.26 1.38
N PRO A 191 4.91 12.96 2.48
CA PRO A 191 5.49 12.21 3.59
C PRO A 191 5.52 10.72 3.26
N PHE A 192 6.62 10.07 3.64
CA PHE A 192 6.80 8.63 3.58
C PHE A 192 7.36 8.15 4.91
N GLN A 193 7.06 6.89 5.26
CA GLN A 193 7.67 6.18 6.37
C GLN A 193 8.49 5.02 5.83
N MET A 194 9.76 4.95 6.23
CA MET A 194 10.62 3.81 5.94
C MET A 194 10.55 2.83 7.11
N HIS A 195 10.25 1.56 6.82
CA HIS A 195 10.21 0.49 7.82
C HIS A 195 11.31 -0.51 7.53
N LEU A 196 12.34 -0.54 8.38
CA LEU A 196 13.38 -1.55 8.32
C LEU A 196 12.89 -2.81 9.05
N ILE A 197 12.78 -3.89 8.29
CA ILE A 197 12.21 -5.16 8.75
C ILE A 197 13.07 -6.34 8.21
N ASN A 198 13.13 -7.44 8.96
CA ASN A 198 13.80 -8.66 8.52
C ASN A 198 12.81 -9.66 7.92
N ASN A 199 13.32 -10.75 7.34
CA ASN A 199 12.47 -11.76 6.70
C ASN A 199 11.49 -12.45 7.67
N GLU A 200 11.90 -12.77 8.89
CA GLU A 200 11.01 -13.38 9.89
C GLU A 200 9.85 -12.45 10.27
N ASP A 201 10.14 -11.16 10.41
CA ASP A 201 9.17 -10.15 10.76
C ASP A 201 8.20 -9.84 9.61
N ILE A 202 8.62 -10.00 8.34
CA ILE A 202 7.71 -9.97 7.19
C ILE A 202 6.69 -11.10 7.29
N LYS A 203 7.10 -12.31 7.66
CA LYS A 203 6.17 -13.44 7.84
C LYS A 203 5.15 -13.14 8.94
N LYS A 204 5.59 -12.53 10.05
CA LYS A 204 4.69 -12.07 11.12
C LYS A 204 3.73 -10.99 10.62
N TYR A 205 4.21 -10.05 9.81
CA TYR A 205 3.37 -9.02 9.21
C TYR A 205 2.29 -9.64 8.32
N ILE A 206 2.65 -10.51 7.38
CA ILE A 206 1.70 -11.20 6.50
C ILE A 206 0.70 -12.01 7.33
N ASN A 207 1.14 -12.70 8.37
CA ASN A 207 0.26 -13.45 9.28
C ASN A 207 -0.72 -12.56 10.06
N ILE A 208 -0.33 -11.33 10.42
CA ILE A 208 -1.29 -10.37 10.99
C ILE A 208 -2.34 -10.02 9.94
N LEU A 209 -1.92 -9.71 8.70
CA LEU A 209 -2.88 -9.35 7.65
C LEU A 209 -3.86 -10.50 7.35
N GLU A 210 -3.39 -11.75 7.40
CA GLU A 210 -4.24 -12.94 7.27
C GLU A 210 -5.28 -13.03 8.38
N ASN A 211 -4.92 -12.75 9.63
CA ASN A 211 -5.86 -12.80 10.74
C ASN A 211 -6.88 -11.66 10.72
N GLU A 212 -6.58 -10.54 10.04
CA GLU A 212 -7.53 -9.43 9.82
C GLU A 212 -8.46 -9.73 8.61
N GLU A 213 -8.26 -10.84 7.88
CA GLU A 213 -9.20 -11.35 6.87
C GLU A 213 -10.43 -12.02 7.52
N GLU A 214 -10.27 -12.55 8.75
CA GLU A 214 -11.29 -13.30 9.51
C GLU A 214 -12.21 -12.41 10.35
#